data_AF-A0AAV4FAD1-F1
#
_entry.id   AF-A0AAV4FAD1-F1
#
_cell.length_a   1.000
_cell.length_b   1.000
_cell.length_c   1.000
_cell.angle_alpha   90.00
_cell.angle_beta   90.00
_cell.angle_gamma   90.00
#
_symmetry.space_group_name_H-M   'P 1'
#
loop_
_entity.id
_entity.type
_entity.pdbx_description
1 polymer ?
#
loop_
_entity_poly.entity_id
_entity_poly.type
_entity_poly.pdbx_seq_one_letter_code
_entity_poly.pdbx_strand_id
1 'polypeptide(L)'
;MLAIADFRRGYSGRPVVPLTPENLFFRGLILFLHKTSLLTFCVPGTCYAKKECNADGRWYMLGNQTRKNEWTDYTKCFDKESLLVSIYLGLACNIASIVLLVPAIAIFLVYRSLRRQHRIRLHINFFGALLFADVINILWEMLVSHDQLMSSRNFDLGASCKVLSFLRLYSRSTTYVWMFCEGFYLHRLISNAFKPPKSLLFLYITGWGLPFVYTSIYGLIRIIHDNESCWAKSYGQLQWILYVPNLLCLAINFFFLFNILRILLTQLKSHPNEPSNF
;
A
#
# COMPACT_ATOMS: atom_id res chain seq x y z
N MET A 1 5.86 1.45 -8.34
CA MET A 1 6.00 2.54 -7.35
C MET A 1 5.57 3.83 -8.03
N LEU A 2 4.26 4.04 -8.16
CA LEU A 2 3.67 5.23 -8.78
C LEU A 2 3.35 6.22 -7.66
N ALA A 3 4.19 7.23 -7.51
CA ALA A 3 3.89 8.41 -6.72
C ALA A 3 2.80 9.17 -7.45
N ILE A 4 1.56 9.09 -6.96
CA ILE A 4 0.54 10.07 -7.32
C ILE A 4 1.06 11.39 -6.77
N ALA A 5 1.50 12.27 -7.68
CA ALA A 5 1.99 13.59 -7.34
C ALA A 5 0.90 14.32 -6.55
N ASP A 6 1.20 14.61 -5.29
CA ASP A 6 0.38 15.43 -4.42
C ASP A 6 0.44 16.88 -4.93
N PHE A 7 -0.48 17.22 -5.84
CA PHE A 7 -0.63 18.57 -6.38
C PHE A 7 -1.34 19.53 -5.41
N ARG A 8 -1.29 19.23 -4.09
CA ARG A 8 -1.95 19.98 -3.02
C ARG A 8 -0.98 20.94 -2.30
N ARG A 9 -0.12 21.64 -3.04
CA ARG A 9 0.75 22.69 -2.47
C ARG A 9 0.45 24.07 -3.08
N GLY A 10 -0.27 24.89 -2.30
CA GLY A 10 -0.47 26.34 -2.48
C GLY A 10 -1.89 26.69 -2.93
N TYR A 11 -2.67 27.56 -2.29
CA TYR A 11 -2.39 28.61 -1.32
C TYR A 11 -3.67 28.87 -0.49
N SER A 12 -3.58 28.78 0.83
CA SER A 12 -4.54 29.41 1.73
C SER A 12 -4.14 30.88 1.88
N GLY A 13 -5.05 31.79 1.56
CA GLY A 13 -5.02 33.19 2.02
C GLY A 13 -4.05 34.15 1.33
N ARG A 14 -4.37 34.61 0.11
CA ARG A 14 -3.97 35.94 -0.42
C ARG A 14 -5.04 36.49 -1.37
N PRO A 15 -5.19 37.82 -1.48
CA PRO A 15 -6.33 38.47 -2.12
C PRO A 15 -6.38 38.20 -3.63
N VAL A 16 -7.60 38.21 -4.16
CA VAL A 16 -7.92 38.06 -5.58
C VAL A 16 -7.21 39.16 -6.37
N VAL A 17 -6.21 38.79 -7.17
CA VAL A 17 -5.55 39.70 -8.12
C VAL A 17 -6.40 39.73 -9.40
N PRO A 18 -6.71 40.91 -9.96
CA PRO A 18 -7.45 41.01 -11.21
C PRO A 18 -6.61 40.43 -12.37
N LEU A 19 -7.26 39.63 -13.22
CA LEU A 19 -6.65 39.04 -14.42
C LEU A 19 -6.30 40.15 -15.42
N THR A 20 -5.02 40.49 -15.50
CA THR A 20 -4.41 41.26 -16.60
C THR A 20 -3.65 40.30 -17.53
N PRO A 21 -3.56 40.61 -18.84
CA PRO A 21 -3.12 39.66 -19.88
C PRO A 21 -1.65 39.23 -19.82
N GLU A 22 -0.87 39.70 -18.84
CA GLU A 22 0.56 39.42 -18.74
C GLU A 22 0.92 38.22 -17.84
N ASN A 23 -0.03 37.65 -17.09
CA ASN A 23 0.25 36.50 -16.20
C ASN A 23 0.01 35.12 -16.87
N LEU A 24 0.09 35.05 -18.20
CA LEU A 24 -0.26 33.89 -19.02
C LEU A 24 0.74 32.70 -18.96
N PHE A 25 1.77 32.75 -18.11
CA PHE A 25 2.83 31.73 -18.06
C PHE A 25 3.13 31.26 -16.63
N PHE A 26 2.16 30.64 -15.96
CA PHE A 26 2.48 29.84 -14.77
C PHE A 26 2.91 28.42 -15.18
N ARG A 27 4.23 28.22 -15.26
CA ARG A 27 4.91 26.90 -15.19
C ARG A 27 4.38 25.81 -16.13
N GLY A 28 4.26 26.10 -17.42
CA GLY A 28 4.07 25.08 -18.47
C GLY A 28 2.65 24.51 -18.59
N LEU A 29 1.66 25.10 -17.93
CA LEU A 29 0.24 24.81 -18.16
C LEU A 29 -0.36 25.81 -19.16
N ILE A 30 -0.99 25.31 -20.23
CA ILE A 30 -1.70 26.17 -21.21
C ILE A 30 -3.15 26.34 -20.76
N LEU A 31 -3.58 27.59 -20.60
CA LEU A 31 -4.93 27.96 -20.20
C LEU A 31 -5.80 28.28 -21.43
N PHE A 32 -6.93 27.59 -21.58
CA PHE A 32 -7.93 27.89 -22.61
C PHE A 32 -9.23 28.39 -21.98
N LEU A 33 -9.70 29.57 -22.42
CA LEU A 33 -10.99 30.16 -22.06
C LEU A 33 -11.99 29.87 -23.19
N HIS A 34 -12.95 28.97 -22.98
CA HIS A 34 -13.92 28.59 -24.03
C HIS A 34 -15.27 29.34 -23.91
N LYS A 35 -15.46 30.14 -22.86
CA LYS A 35 -16.57 31.09 -22.63
C LYS A 35 -16.31 31.80 -21.30
N THR A 36 -17.04 32.88 -21.00
CA THR A 36 -16.93 33.72 -19.78
C THR A 36 -17.01 32.98 -18.43
N SER A 37 -17.22 31.65 -18.42
CA SER A 37 -17.43 30.83 -17.24
C SER A 37 -16.61 29.52 -17.22
N LEU A 38 -15.74 29.26 -18.20
CA LEU A 38 -15.02 27.98 -18.33
C LEU A 38 -13.51 28.14 -18.52
N LEU A 39 -12.73 27.57 -17.59
CA LEU A 39 -11.26 27.53 -17.64
C LEU A 39 -10.77 26.09 -17.84
N THR A 40 -10.00 25.88 -18.91
CA THR A 40 -9.40 24.58 -19.24
C THR A 40 -7.88 24.66 -19.07
N PHE A 41 -7.30 23.71 -18.35
CA PHE A 41 -5.88 23.63 -18.01
C PHE A 41 -5.23 22.48 -18.78
N CYS A 42 -4.25 22.74 -19.64
CA CYS A 42 -3.50 21.71 -20.36
C CYS A 42 -2.21 21.37 -19.60
N VAL A 43 -2.02 20.11 -19.20
CA VAL A 43 -0.77 19.63 -18.58
C VAL A 43 0.12 19.10 -19.73
N PRO A 44 1.43 19.40 -19.78
CA PRO A 44 2.24 19.05 -20.94
C PRO A 44 2.33 17.51 -21.08
N GLY A 45 1.61 17.00 -22.10
CA GLY A 45 1.30 15.58 -22.30
C GLY A 45 -0.20 15.36 -22.58
N THR A 46 -0.71 15.93 -23.69
CA THR A 46 -2.03 15.70 -24.36
C THR A 46 -3.35 15.76 -23.57
N CYS A 47 -3.35 15.90 -22.25
CA CYS A 47 -4.57 15.93 -21.45
C CYS A 47 -4.93 17.34 -20.96
N TYR A 48 -6.22 17.61 -20.81
CA TYR A 48 -6.72 18.85 -20.24
C TYR A 48 -7.67 18.58 -19.06
N ALA A 49 -7.56 19.40 -18.02
CA ALA A 49 -8.49 19.43 -16.90
C ALA A 49 -9.46 20.60 -17.04
N LYS A 50 -10.75 20.39 -16.74
CA LYS A 50 -11.79 21.42 -16.88
C LYS A 50 -12.19 21.95 -15.51
N LYS A 51 -12.15 23.27 -15.33
CA LYS A 51 -12.58 23.98 -14.12
C LYS A 51 -13.67 25.00 -14.47
N GLU A 52 -14.77 24.96 -13.75
CA GLU A 52 -15.93 25.81 -13.98
C GLU A 52 -15.93 27.01 -13.02
N CYS A 53 -16.27 28.20 -13.52
CA CYS A 53 -16.39 29.43 -12.76
C CYS A 53 -17.85 29.92 -12.84
N ASN A 54 -18.45 30.21 -11.68
CA ASN A 54 -19.81 30.72 -11.59
C ASN A 54 -19.88 32.19 -12.04
N ALA A 55 -21.08 32.65 -12.39
CA ALA A 55 -21.36 34.05 -12.73
C ALA A 55 -20.95 35.03 -11.62
N ASP A 56 -20.93 34.58 -10.36
CA ASP A 56 -20.51 35.35 -9.19
C ASP A 56 -18.97 35.55 -9.07
N GLY A 57 -18.20 35.07 -10.06
CA GLY A 57 -16.72 35.15 -10.07
C GLY A 57 -16.03 34.17 -9.11
N ARG A 58 -16.77 33.19 -8.58
CA ARG A 58 -16.25 32.13 -7.70
C ARG A 58 -16.15 30.80 -8.44
N TRP A 59 -15.19 29.95 -8.06
CA TRP A 59 -15.07 28.61 -8.62
C TRP A 59 -16.31 27.75 -8.31
N TYR A 60 -16.66 26.86 -9.23
CA TYR A 60 -17.70 25.87 -8.99
C TYR A 60 -17.28 24.95 -7.84
N MET A 61 -18.15 24.86 -6.83
CA MET A 61 -17.92 24.09 -5.63
C MET A 61 -18.84 22.87 -5.64
N LEU A 62 -18.28 21.67 -5.47
CA LEU A 62 -19.02 20.42 -5.37
C LEU A 62 -18.97 19.92 -3.91
N GLY A 63 -20.11 19.49 -3.38
CA GLY A 63 -20.24 18.92 -2.04
C GLY A 63 -21.57 19.22 -1.36
N ASN A 64 -21.77 18.66 -0.16
CA ASN A 64 -22.96 18.91 0.65
C ASN A 64 -22.94 20.31 1.27
N GLN A 65 -24.10 20.77 1.79
CA GLN A 65 -24.26 22.11 2.39
C GLN A 65 -23.19 22.46 3.43
N THR A 66 -22.65 21.48 4.16
CA THR A 66 -21.66 21.63 5.22
C THR A 66 -20.20 21.50 4.77
N ARG A 67 -19.92 20.97 3.58
CA ARG A 67 -18.54 20.72 3.10
C ARG A 67 -18.47 20.89 1.58
N LYS A 68 -18.22 22.13 1.14
CA LYS A 68 -18.06 22.50 -0.26
C LYS A 68 -16.57 22.58 -0.61
N ASN A 69 -16.14 21.83 -1.61
CA ASN A 69 -14.77 21.87 -2.11
C ASN A 69 -14.76 22.38 -3.55
N GLU A 70 -13.67 23.04 -3.96
CA GLU A 70 -13.47 23.41 -5.35
C GLU A 70 -13.46 22.16 -6.23
N TRP A 71 -14.22 22.20 -7.32
CA TRP A 71 -14.32 21.08 -8.25
C TRP A 71 -13.46 21.31 -9.49
N THR A 72 -12.89 20.23 -10.01
CA THR A 72 -12.13 20.22 -11.27
C THR A 72 -12.26 18.83 -11.88
N ASP A 73 -12.59 18.77 -13.17
CA ASP A 73 -12.71 17.54 -13.93
C ASP A 73 -11.35 17.14 -14.51
N TYR A 74 -10.78 16.06 -13.97
CA TYR A 74 -9.53 15.45 -14.43
C TYR A 74 -9.75 14.20 -15.28
N THR A 75 -10.98 13.89 -15.72
CA THR A 75 -11.30 12.62 -16.40
C THR A 75 -10.47 12.39 -17.65
N LYS A 76 -10.13 13.45 -18.38
CA LYS A 76 -9.29 13.39 -19.59
C LYS A 76 -7.80 13.18 -19.30
N CYS A 77 -7.35 13.47 -18.08
CA CYS A 77 -5.98 13.22 -17.61
C CYS A 77 -5.82 11.88 -16.88
N PHE A 78 -6.91 11.13 -16.74
CA PHE A 78 -6.90 9.85 -16.07
C PHE A 78 -6.72 8.72 -17.08
N ASP A 79 -5.54 8.11 -17.09
CA ASP A 79 -5.22 6.97 -17.96
C ASP A 79 -5.88 5.69 -17.45
N LYS A 80 -7.14 5.50 -17.86
CA LYS A 80 -7.96 4.35 -17.49
C LYS A 80 -7.34 3.02 -17.93
N GLU A 81 -6.75 2.99 -19.12
CA GLU A 81 -6.15 1.78 -19.70
C GLU A 81 -4.99 1.29 -18.84
N SER A 82 -4.06 2.19 -18.47
CA SER A 82 -2.92 1.82 -17.61
C SER A 82 -3.35 1.27 -16.25
N LEU A 83 -4.42 1.81 -15.68
CA LEU A 83 -4.93 1.38 -14.39
C LEU A 83 -5.65 0.04 -14.48
N LEU A 84 -6.44 -0.18 -15.54
CA LEU A 84 -7.07 -1.48 -15.82
C LEU A 84 -6.00 -2.56 -16.01
N VAL A 85 -4.96 -2.29 -16.78
CA VAL A 85 -3.81 -3.21 -16.92
C VAL A 85 -3.19 -3.51 -15.56
N SER A 86 -2.97 -2.51 -14.71
CA SER A 86 -2.46 -2.73 -13.35
C SER A 86 -3.38 -3.60 -12.49
N ILE A 87 -4.71 -3.46 -12.62
CA ILE A 87 -5.68 -4.28 -11.88
C ILE A 87 -5.66 -5.72 -12.39
N TYR A 88 -5.69 -5.95 -13.69
CA TYR A 88 -5.65 -7.30 -14.26
C TYR A 88 -4.34 -8.02 -13.95
N LEU A 89 -3.20 -7.32 -14.02
CA LEU A 89 -1.90 -7.86 -13.61
C LEU A 89 -1.89 -8.20 -12.12
N GLY A 90 -2.40 -7.32 -11.26
CA GLY A 90 -2.56 -7.57 -9.83
C GLY A 90 -3.36 -8.84 -9.57
N LEU A 91 -4.54 -8.96 -10.19
CA LEU A 91 -5.42 -10.11 -10.07
C LEU A 91 -4.72 -11.40 -10.50
N ALA A 92 -4.08 -11.41 -11.67
CA ALA A 92 -3.36 -12.57 -12.19
C ALA A 92 -2.23 -13.01 -11.25
N CYS A 93 -1.43 -12.07 -10.73
CA CYS A 93 -0.36 -12.36 -9.80
C CYS A 93 -0.87 -12.91 -8.46
N ASN A 94 -1.92 -12.31 -7.89
CA ASN A 94 -2.53 -12.79 -6.65
C ASN A 94 -3.10 -14.21 -6.83
N ILE A 95 -3.77 -14.50 -7.94
CA ILE A 95 -4.31 -15.83 -8.24
C ILE A 95 -3.17 -16.86 -8.38
N ALA A 96 -2.13 -16.55 -9.15
CA ALA A 96 -0.98 -17.42 -9.30
C ALA A 96 -0.29 -17.70 -7.95
N SER A 97 -0.16 -16.68 -7.10
CA SER A 97 0.37 -16.80 -5.74
C SER A 97 -0.46 -17.77 -4.90
N ILE A 98 -1.79 -17.62 -4.88
CA ILE A 98 -2.71 -18.50 -4.15
C ILE A 98 -2.59 -19.96 -4.61
N VAL A 99 -2.52 -20.20 -5.92
CA VAL A 99 -2.41 -21.55 -6.50
C VAL A 99 -1.14 -22.26 -6.02
N LEU A 100 -0.06 -21.53 -5.73
CA LEU A 100 1.18 -22.08 -5.19
C LEU A 100 1.18 -22.18 -3.66
N LEU A 101 0.61 -21.19 -2.96
CA LEU A 101 0.61 -21.11 -1.50
C LEU A 101 -0.33 -22.14 -0.85
N VAL A 102 -1.51 -22.36 -1.41
CA VAL A 102 -2.50 -23.31 -0.87
C VAL A 102 -1.94 -24.72 -0.76
N PRO A 103 -1.38 -25.34 -1.82
CA PRO A 103 -0.79 -26.67 -1.71
C PRO A 103 0.43 -26.70 -0.79
N ALA A 104 1.27 -25.65 -0.79
CA ALA A 104 2.42 -25.56 0.12
C ALA A 104 2.00 -25.59 1.60
N ILE A 105 1.00 -24.78 1.97
CA ILE A 105 0.44 -24.76 3.33
C ILE A 105 -0.20 -26.11 3.65
N ALA A 106 -0.98 -26.69 2.71
CA ALA A 106 -1.62 -27.99 2.90
C ALA A 106 -0.59 -29.10 3.21
N ILE A 107 0.51 -29.16 2.46
CA ILE A 107 1.61 -30.10 2.69
C ILE A 107 2.17 -29.94 4.11
N PHE A 108 2.56 -28.73 4.52
CA PHE A 108 3.12 -28.51 5.86
C PHE A 108 2.13 -28.80 6.99
N LEU A 109 0.83 -28.66 6.73
CA LEU A 109 -0.22 -28.99 7.67
C LEU A 109 -0.44 -30.51 7.77
N VAL A 110 -0.53 -31.24 6.65
CA VAL A 110 -0.81 -32.69 6.63
C VAL A 110 0.32 -33.48 7.28
N TYR A 111 1.57 -33.16 6.97
CA TYR A 111 2.72 -33.90 7.50
C TYR A 111 3.05 -33.49 8.94
N ARG A 112 2.55 -34.26 9.92
CA ARG A 112 2.74 -34.02 11.36
C ARG A 112 4.22 -33.89 11.76
N SER A 113 5.11 -34.64 11.11
CA SER A 113 6.56 -34.58 11.35
C SER A 113 7.13 -33.18 11.02
N LEU A 114 6.75 -32.61 9.88
CA LEU A 114 7.19 -31.28 9.45
C LEU A 114 6.60 -30.18 10.35
N ARG A 115 5.30 -30.25 10.66
CA ARG A 115 4.59 -29.24 11.47
C ARG A 115 5.17 -29.08 12.88
N ARG A 116 5.76 -30.13 13.45
CA ARG A 116 6.38 -30.06 14.80
C ARG A 116 7.65 -29.22 14.84
N GLN A 117 8.33 -29.02 13.71
CA GLN A 117 9.54 -28.22 13.65
C GLN A 117 9.23 -26.73 13.88
N HIS A 118 10.00 -26.07 14.74
CA HIS A 118 9.83 -24.65 15.06
C HIS A 118 9.91 -23.75 13.82
N ARG A 119 10.88 -24.01 12.92
CA ARG A 119 11.05 -23.30 11.65
C ARG A 119 9.77 -23.37 10.82
N ILE A 120 9.25 -24.58 10.57
CA ILE A 120 8.08 -24.81 9.71
C ILE A 120 6.83 -24.10 10.26
N ARG A 121 6.66 -24.02 11.59
CA ARG A 121 5.55 -23.25 12.16
C ARG A 121 5.61 -21.77 11.82
N LEU A 122 6.78 -21.15 11.79
CA LEU A 122 6.91 -19.75 11.34
C LEU A 122 6.58 -19.63 9.85
N HIS A 123 7.09 -20.54 9.01
CA HIS A 123 6.78 -20.59 7.56
C HIS A 123 5.28 -20.67 7.30
N ILE A 124 4.56 -21.55 8.02
CA ILE A 124 3.10 -21.67 7.88
C ILE A 124 2.40 -20.34 8.21
N ASN A 125 2.85 -19.61 9.23
CA ASN A 125 2.23 -18.32 9.59
C ASN A 125 2.56 -17.23 8.56
N PHE A 126 3.79 -17.19 8.04
CA PHE A 126 4.17 -16.27 6.98
C PHE A 126 3.40 -16.54 5.69
N PHE A 127 3.31 -17.80 5.26
CA PHE A 127 2.52 -18.19 4.08
C PHE A 127 1.02 -17.97 4.30
N GLY A 128 0.52 -18.19 5.51
CA GLY A 128 -0.86 -17.85 5.88
C GLY A 128 -1.12 -16.34 5.79
N ALA A 129 -0.17 -15.50 6.21
CA ALA A 129 -0.28 -14.05 6.09
C ALA A 129 -0.22 -13.58 4.62
N LEU A 130 0.60 -14.21 3.77
CA LEU A 130 0.60 -13.98 2.32
C LEU A 130 -0.75 -14.36 1.69
N LEU A 131 -1.24 -15.57 1.98
CA LEU A 131 -2.53 -16.04 1.48
C LEU A 131 -3.67 -15.10 1.89
N PHE A 132 -3.66 -14.66 3.14
CA PHE A 132 -4.63 -13.69 3.64
C PHE A 132 -4.52 -12.35 2.90
N ALA A 133 -3.30 -11.83 2.68
CA ALA A 133 -3.10 -10.60 1.93
C ALA A 133 -3.59 -10.70 0.48
N ASP A 134 -3.30 -11.81 -0.20
CA ASP A 134 -3.71 -12.04 -1.59
C ASP A 134 -5.24 -12.07 -1.73
N VAL A 135 -5.94 -12.79 -0.84
CA VAL A 135 -7.41 -12.84 -0.83
C VAL A 135 -8.01 -11.45 -0.63
N ILE A 136 -7.47 -10.66 0.31
CA ILE A 136 -7.97 -9.30 0.56
C ILE A 136 -7.64 -8.35 -0.59
N ASN A 137 -6.50 -8.51 -1.26
CA ASN A 137 -6.18 -7.70 -2.45
C ASN A 137 -7.12 -8.02 -3.62
N ILE A 138 -7.44 -9.30 -3.87
CA ILE A 138 -8.44 -9.69 -4.88
C ILE A 138 -9.80 -9.08 -4.56
N LEU A 139 -10.25 -9.16 -3.30
CA LEU A 139 -11.51 -8.53 -2.89
C LEU A 139 -11.50 -7.02 -3.11
N TRP A 140 -10.38 -6.34 -2.82
CA TRP A 140 -10.23 -4.91 -3.06
C TRP A 140 -10.23 -4.56 -4.55
N GLU A 141 -9.52 -5.33 -5.37
CA GLU A 141 -9.43 -5.12 -6.82
C GLU A 141 -10.80 -5.28 -7.47
N MET A 142 -11.56 -6.33 -7.10
CA MET A 142 -12.87 -6.61 -7.67
C MET A 142 -13.98 -5.68 -7.14
N LEU A 143 -14.05 -5.46 -5.82
CA LEU A 143 -15.19 -4.74 -5.20
C LEU A 143 -15.02 -3.22 -5.18
N VAL A 144 -13.78 -2.72 -5.20
CA VAL A 144 -13.52 -1.28 -5.09
C VAL A 144 -12.87 -0.75 -6.35
N SER A 145 -11.77 -1.37 -6.80
CA SER A 145 -10.96 -0.79 -7.89
C SER A 145 -11.64 -0.94 -9.26
N HIS A 146 -12.22 -2.11 -9.54
CA HIS A 146 -12.92 -2.37 -10.80
C HIS A 146 -14.25 -1.60 -10.89
N ASP A 147 -15.04 -1.61 -9.81
CA ASP A 147 -16.34 -0.91 -9.77
C ASP A 147 -16.17 0.61 -9.90
N GLN A 148 -15.20 1.23 -9.22
CA GLN A 148 -14.91 2.66 -9.35
C GLN A 148 -14.53 3.08 -10.78
N LEU A 149 -14.01 2.17 -11.61
CA LEU A 149 -13.60 2.47 -12.97
C LEU A 149 -14.70 2.21 -14.01
N MET A 150 -15.48 1.16 -13.81
CA MET A 150 -16.49 0.71 -14.77
C MET A 150 -17.88 1.31 -14.50
N SER A 151 -18.21 1.55 -13.24
CA SER A 151 -19.52 2.03 -12.82
C SER A 151 -19.36 3.38 -12.13
N SER A 152 -19.73 4.47 -12.81
CA SER A 152 -19.85 5.80 -12.19
C SER A 152 -20.96 5.88 -11.13
N ARG A 153 -21.51 4.74 -10.69
CA ARG A 153 -22.49 4.68 -9.61
C ARG A 153 -21.71 4.60 -8.30
N ASN A 154 -22.01 5.52 -7.39
CA ASN A 154 -21.59 5.43 -6.00
C ASN A 154 -22.24 4.19 -5.39
N PHE A 155 -21.59 3.02 -5.49
CA PHE A 155 -22.04 1.85 -4.78
C PHE A 155 -21.83 2.12 -3.28
N ASP A 156 -22.93 2.30 -2.56
CA ASP A 156 -22.99 2.62 -1.13
C ASP A 156 -22.55 1.43 -0.26
N LEU A 157 -21.30 0.99 -0.43
CA LEU A 157 -20.69 -0.04 0.39
C LEU A 157 -20.24 0.52 1.76
N GLY A 158 -20.85 1.62 2.23
CA GLY A 158 -20.27 2.60 3.15
C GLY A 158 -19.51 2.04 4.36
N ALA A 159 -20.03 1.01 5.04
CA ALA A 159 -19.31 0.36 6.14
C ALA A 159 -18.31 -0.71 5.64
N SER A 160 -18.71 -1.53 4.67
CA SER A 160 -17.88 -2.63 4.18
C SER A 160 -16.63 -2.16 3.42
N CYS A 161 -16.66 -1.02 2.70
CA CYS A 161 -15.44 -0.46 2.12
C CYS A 161 -14.42 -0.06 3.21
N LYS A 162 -14.87 0.53 4.32
CA LYS A 162 -13.98 0.93 5.43
C LYS A 162 -13.31 -0.30 6.04
N VAL A 163 -14.09 -1.33 6.32
CA VAL A 163 -13.59 -2.61 6.85
C VAL A 163 -12.61 -3.23 5.86
N LEU A 164 -12.95 -3.29 4.57
CA LEU A 164 -12.09 -3.88 3.56
C LEU A 164 -10.77 -3.10 3.37
N SER A 165 -10.82 -1.77 3.41
CA SER A 165 -9.63 -0.91 3.37
C SER A 165 -8.74 -1.13 4.57
N PHE A 166 -9.32 -1.16 5.78
CA PHE A 166 -8.59 -1.48 7.00
C PHE A 166 -7.93 -2.86 6.92
N LEU A 167 -8.69 -3.86 6.47
CA LEU A 167 -8.23 -5.24 6.35
C LEU A 167 -7.08 -5.37 5.35
N ARG A 168 -7.12 -4.61 4.25
CA ARG A 168 -6.05 -4.55 3.26
C ARG A 168 -4.76 -3.94 3.81
N LEU A 169 -4.88 -2.86 4.59
CA LEU A 169 -3.73 -2.23 5.22
C LEU A 169 -3.12 -3.15 6.29
N TYR A 170 -3.97 -3.80 7.08
CA TYR A 170 -3.56 -4.76 8.10
C TYR A 170 -2.91 -6.00 7.49
N SER A 171 -3.50 -6.61 6.47
CA SER A 171 -2.97 -7.83 5.84
C SER A 171 -1.59 -7.58 5.23
N ARG A 172 -1.43 -6.49 4.48
CA ARG A 172 -0.14 -6.06 3.91
C ARG A 172 0.93 -5.85 4.98
N SER A 173 0.57 -5.14 6.04
CA SER A 173 1.43 -4.84 7.19
C SER A 173 1.87 -6.11 7.92
N THR A 174 0.93 -7.03 8.10
CA THR A 174 1.16 -8.34 8.71
C THR A 174 2.15 -9.18 7.92
N THR A 175 2.07 -9.18 6.58
CA THR A 175 3.05 -9.84 5.72
C THR A 175 4.48 -9.34 5.96
N TYR A 176 4.69 -8.02 6.04
CA TYR A 176 6.03 -7.46 6.29
C TYR A 176 6.57 -7.84 7.66
N VAL A 177 5.73 -7.82 8.70
CA VAL A 177 6.16 -8.20 10.05
C VAL A 177 6.45 -9.70 10.14
N TRP A 178 5.66 -10.57 9.49
CA TRP A 178 5.97 -12.01 9.44
C TRP A 178 7.26 -12.31 8.69
N MET A 179 7.52 -11.62 7.58
CA MET A 179 8.80 -11.68 6.87
C MET A 179 9.97 -11.30 7.79
N PHE A 180 9.81 -10.24 8.58
CA PHE A 180 10.80 -9.84 9.58
C PHE A 180 10.98 -10.88 10.70
N CYS A 181 9.89 -11.43 11.24
CA CYS A 181 9.95 -12.46 12.29
C CYS A 181 10.70 -13.71 11.82
N GLU A 182 10.51 -14.12 10.56
CA GLU A 182 11.24 -15.22 9.95
C GLU A 182 12.73 -14.91 9.79
N GLY A 183 13.07 -13.73 9.24
CA GLY A 183 14.46 -13.30 9.10
C GLY A 183 15.20 -13.18 10.43
N PHE A 184 14.54 -12.62 11.45
CA PHE A 184 15.08 -12.55 12.81
C PHE A 184 15.31 -13.95 13.41
N TYR A 185 14.37 -14.88 13.20
CA TYR A 185 14.53 -16.26 13.65
C TYR A 185 15.74 -16.94 13.01
N LEU A 186 15.91 -16.78 11.68
CA LEU A 186 17.06 -17.33 10.94
C LEU A 186 18.38 -16.73 11.41
N HIS A 187 18.46 -15.40 11.56
CA HIS A 187 19.65 -14.71 12.04
C HIS A 187 20.07 -15.18 13.44
N ARG A 188 19.11 -15.33 14.36
CA ARG A 188 19.39 -15.83 15.71
C ARG A 188 19.85 -17.28 15.72
N LEU A 189 19.28 -18.13 14.86
CA LEU A 189 19.67 -19.54 14.76
C LEU A 189 21.14 -19.69 14.35
N ILE A 190 21.60 -18.86 13.42
CA ILE A 190 22.98 -18.92 12.89
C ILE A 190 23.99 -18.22 13.82
N SER A 191 23.61 -17.10 14.44
CA SER A 191 24.53 -16.33 15.30
C SER A 191 24.69 -16.88 16.72
N ASN A 192 23.62 -17.43 17.31
CA ASN A 192 23.61 -17.86 18.71
C ASN A 192 23.47 -19.38 18.85
N ALA A 193 24.49 -20.12 18.41
CA ALA A 193 24.56 -21.59 18.44
C ALA A 193 24.29 -22.28 19.80
N PHE A 194 24.07 -21.55 20.91
CA PHE A 194 23.97 -22.11 22.27
C PHE A 194 22.84 -21.60 23.19
N LYS A 195 21.83 -20.87 22.69
CA LYS A 195 20.62 -20.57 23.51
C LYS A 195 19.32 -20.83 22.73
N PRO A 196 18.66 -21.98 22.93
CA PRO A 196 17.33 -22.19 22.36
C PRO A 196 16.35 -21.13 22.91
N PRO A 197 15.45 -20.61 22.07
CA PRO A 197 14.50 -19.59 22.51
C PRO A 197 13.55 -20.15 23.56
N LYS A 198 13.48 -19.50 24.72
CA LYS A 198 12.62 -19.91 25.84
C LYS A 198 11.11 -19.84 25.51
N SER A 199 10.68 -19.08 24.50
CA SER A 199 9.30 -19.15 23.98
C SER A 199 9.19 -18.64 22.53
N LEU A 200 8.35 -19.29 21.73
CA LEU A 200 7.89 -18.74 20.44
C LEU A 200 6.80 -17.67 20.61
N LEU A 201 6.22 -17.58 21.80
CA LEU A 201 5.08 -16.72 22.10
C LEU A 201 5.37 -15.26 21.75
N PHE A 202 6.58 -14.77 22.05
CA PHE A 202 7.00 -13.42 21.69
C PHE A 202 6.87 -13.14 20.19
N LEU A 203 7.32 -14.08 19.33
CA LEU A 203 7.26 -13.92 17.87
C LEU A 203 5.83 -13.92 17.35
N TYR A 204 4.95 -14.73 17.94
CA TYR A 204 3.53 -14.74 17.59
C TYR A 204 2.82 -13.44 17.97
N ILE A 205 3.09 -12.93 19.18
CA ILE A 205 2.54 -11.66 19.66
C ILE A 205 3.03 -10.52 18.77
N THR A 206 4.32 -10.49 18.41
CA THR A 206 4.82 -9.45 17.49
C THR A 206 4.27 -9.60 16.08
N GLY A 207 4.18 -10.83 15.57
CA GLY A 207 3.76 -11.11 14.19
C GLY A 207 2.34 -10.62 13.87
N TRP A 208 1.38 -10.89 14.76
CA TRP A 208 -0.02 -10.47 14.59
C TRP A 208 -0.36 -9.18 15.33
N GLY A 209 0.20 -8.99 16.54
CA GLY A 209 -0.14 -7.87 17.41
C GLY A 209 0.44 -6.54 16.94
N LEU A 210 1.72 -6.50 16.52
CA LEU A 210 2.36 -5.25 16.11
C LEU A 210 1.63 -4.60 14.90
N PRO A 211 1.33 -5.33 13.80
CA PRO A 211 0.51 -4.80 12.71
C PRO A 211 -0.85 -4.30 13.15
N PHE A 212 -1.50 -5.03 14.06
CA PHE A 212 -2.82 -4.67 14.54
C PHE A 212 -2.81 -3.34 15.29
N VAL A 213 -1.81 -3.11 16.15
CA VAL A 213 -1.71 -1.88 16.96
C VAL A 213 -1.57 -0.65 16.08
N TYR A 214 -0.57 -0.58 15.19
CA TYR A 214 -0.36 0.63 14.40
C TYR A 214 -1.44 0.83 13.32
N THR A 215 -2.01 -0.26 12.79
CA THR A 215 -3.12 -0.14 11.82
C THR A 215 -4.40 0.35 12.50
N SER A 216 -4.65 -0.07 13.74
CA SER A 216 -5.77 0.42 14.55
C SER A 216 -5.64 1.90 14.88
N ILE A 217 -4.44 2.35 15.27
CA ILE A 217 -4.15 3.78 15.51
C ILE A 217 -4.44 4.60 14.24
N TYR A 218 -3.94 4.15 13.08
CA TYR A 218 -4.25 4.80 11.80
C TYR A 218 -5.75 4.85 11.53
N GLY A 219 -6.46 3.74 11.73
CA GLY A 219 -7.91 3.66 11.55
C GLY A 219 -8.67 4.62 12.46
N LEU A 220 -8.32 4.72 13.75
CA LEU A 220 -8.94 5.64 14.70
C LEU A 220 -8.74 7.10 14.30
N ILE A 221 -7.51 7.49 13.95
CA ILE A 221 -7.20 8.84 13.47
C ILE A 221 -8.02 9.16 12.22
N ARG A 222 -8.19 8.18 11.32
CA ARG A 222 -8.97 8.31 10.09
C ARG A 222 -10.45 8.54 10.36
N ILE A 223 -11.04 7.80 11.32
CA ILE A 223 -12.44 7.97 11.71
C ILE A 223 -12.69 9.39 12.27
N ILE A 224 -11.76 9.90 13.08
CA ILE A 224 -11.91 11.20 13.75
C ILE A 224 -11.77 12.37 12.76
N HIS A 225 -10.75 12.35 11.90
CA HIS A 225 -10.44 13.48 11.03
C HIS A 225 -11.22 13.50 9.72
N ASP A 226 -11.59 12.34 9.17
CA ASP A 226 -12.23 12.28 7.85
C ASP A 226 -13.08 11.03 7.66
N ASN A 227 -14.32 11.10 8.15
CA ASN A 227 -15.30 10.02 8.03
C ASN A 227 -15.97 9.97 6.64
N GLU A 228 -15.17 9.95 5.57
CA GLU A 228 -15.68 9.69 4.20
C GLU A 228 -16.33 8.31 4.11
N SER A 229 -17.22 8.10 3.13
CA SER A 229 -17.95 6.84 2.94
C SER A 229 -17.04 5.65 2.60
N CYS A 230 -15.84 5.86 2.07
CA CYS A 230 -14.91 4.80 1.68
C CYS A 230 -13.45 5.28 1.78
N TRP A 231 -12.58 4.48 2.42
CA TRP A 231 -11.15 4.80 2.55
C TRP A 231 -10.34 4.37 1.32
N ALA A 232 -10.79 4.76 0.13
CA ALA A 232 -10.11 4.49 -1.14
C ALA A 232 -9.04 5.55 -1.45
N LYS A 233 -9.25 6.80 -1.01
CA LYS A 233 -8.33 7.90 -1.26
C LYS A 233 -7.19 7.91 -0.25
N SER A 234 -5.96 7.91 -0.76
CA SER A 234 -4.75 8.12 0.06
C SER A 234 -4.76 9.52 0.67
N TYR A 235 -4.63 9.61 2.00
CA TYR A 235 -4.23 10.85 2.66
C TYR A 235 -2.72 10.81 2.88
N GLY A 236 -2.00 11.43 1.94
CA GLY A 236 -0.55 11.28 1.76
C GLY A 236 0.27 11.27 3.06
N GLN A 237 0.13 12.28 3.91
CA GLN A 237 0.91 12.37 5.16
C GLN A 237 0.53 11.32 6.21
N LEU A 238 -0.74 10.95 6.33
CA LEU A 238 -1.21 9.98 7.33
C LEU A 238 -0.76 8.55 7.03
N GLN A 239 -0.55 8.21 5.75
CA GLN A 239 -0.09 6.87 5.36
C GLN A 239 1.34 6.56 5.80
N TRP A 240 2.17 7.58 6.05
CA TRP A 240 3.53 7.37 6.56
C TRP A 240 3.57 6.66 7.92
N ILE A 241 2.52 6.81 8.74
CA ILE A 241 2.39 6.08 10.01
C ILE A 241 2.44 4.56 9.79
N LEU A 242 1.94 4.08 8.64
CA LEU A 242 2.00 2.67 8.26
C LEU A 242 3.28 2.33 7.49
N TYR A 243 3.79 3.23 6.65
CA TYR A 243 4.96 2.95 5.82
C TYR A 243 6.27 2.93 6.61
N VAL A 244 6.45 3.82 7.59
CA VAL A 244 7.66 3.87 8.42
C VAL A 244 7.94 2.54 9.13
N PRO A 245 7.01 1.94 9.90
CA PRO A 245 7.28 0.68 10.58
C PRO A 245 7.52 -0.48 9.59
N ASN A 246 6.77 -0.52 8.48
CA ASN A 246 6.95 -1.56 7.46
C ASN A 246 8.32 -1.46 6.77
N LEU A 247 8.75 -0.25 6.42
CA LEU A 247 10.05 -0.03 5.78
C LEU A 247 11.20 -0.31 6.74
N LEU A 248 11.04 0.03 8.03
CA LEU A 248 12.01 -0.31 9.07
C LEU A 248 12.18 -1.83 9.20
N CYS A 249 11.07 -2.60 9.22
CA CYS A 249 11.12 -4.06 9.22
C CYS A 249 11.89 -4.60 8.00
N LEU A 250 11.65 -4.04 6.81
CA LEU A 250 12.34 -4.43 5.58
C LEU A 250 13.85 -4.13 5.64
N ALA A 251 14.22 -2.93 6.12
CA ALA A 251 15.61 -2.51 6.24
C ALA A 251 16.40 -3.41 7.21
N ILE A 252 15.82 -3.75 8.36
CA ILE A 252 16.45 -4.66 9.33
C ILE A 252 16.55 -6.07 8.75
N ASN A 253 15.53 -6.53 8.02
CA ASN A 253 15.58 -7.85 7.37
C ASN A 253 16.70 -7.92 6.30
N PHE A 254 16.93 -6.83 5.56
CA PHE A 254 18.04 -6.74 4.61
C PHE A 254 19.40 -6.81 5.33
N PHE A 255 19.55 -6.14 6.47
CA PHE A 255 20.75 -6.26 7.30
C PHE A 255 20.98 -7.70 7.79
N PHE A 256 19.93 -8.40 8.22
CA PHE A 256 20.03 -9.82 8.59
C PHE A 256 20.46 -10.70 7.43
N LEU A 257 19.89 -10.48 6.24
CA LEU A 257 20.27 -11.20 5.03
C LEU A 257 21.77 -11.05 4.73
N PHE A 258 22.29 -9.82 4.80
CA PHE A 258 23.71 -9.55 4.55
C PHE A 258 24.62 -10.25 5.56
N ASN A 259 24.28 -10.20 6.86
CA ASN A 259 25.07 -10.88 7.90
C ASN A 259 25.10 -12.40 7.71
N ILE A 260 23.95 -12.99 7.39
CA ILE A 260 23.84 -14.43 7.15
C ILE A 260 24.66 -14.83 5.93
N LEU A 261 24.58 -14.06 4.84
CA LEU A 261 25.37 -14.29 3.63
C LEU A 261 26.87 -14.22 3.93
N ARG A 262 27.32 -13.22 4.70
CA ARG A 262 28.73 -13.10 5.12
C ARG A 262 29.18 -14.33 5.90
N ILE A 263 28.39 -14.80 6.88
CA ILE A 263 28.72 -15.98 7.69
C ILE A 263 28.80 -17.22 6.79
N LEU A 264 27.79 -17.44 5.94
CA LEU A 264 27.72 -18.58 5.02
C LEU A 264 28.92 -18.61 4.06
N LEU A 265 29.27 -17.47 3.46
CA LEU A 265 30.43 -17.36 2.55
C LEU A 265 31.76 -17.56 3.29
N THR A 266 31.85 -17.16 4.55
CA THR A 266 33.07 -17.39 5.36
C THR A 266 33.23 -18.87 5.67
N GLN A 267 32.15 -19.57 6.05
CA GLN A 267 32.15 -21.02 6.31
C GLN A 267 32.45 -21.84 5.05
N LEU A 268 31.92 -21.44 3.90
CA LEU A 268 32.25 -22.08 2.61
C LEU A 268 33.72 -21.91 2.23
N LYS A 269 34.34 -20.77 2.58
CA LYS A 269 35.77 -20.50 2.33
C LYS A 269 36.71 -21.18 3.33
N SER A 270 36.25 -21.58 4.52
CA SER A 270 37.05 -22.33 5.49
C SER A 270 37.07 -23.85 5.25
N HIS A 271 36.10 -24.40 4.51
CA HIS A 271 36.01 -25.82 4.13
C HIS A 271 36.50 -26.24 2.70
N PRO A 272 37.30 -25.49 1.92
CA PRO A 272 37.84 -26.00 0.65
C PRO A 272 39.08 -26.91 0.81
N ASN A 273 39.63 -27.03 2.03
CA ASN A 273 40.93 -27.69 2.28
C ASN A 273 40.86 -28.93 3.18
N GLU A 274 39.70 -29.57 3.35
CA GLU A 274 39.66 -30.90 3.96
C GLU A 274 39.77 -31.93 2.84
N PRO A 275 40.95 -32.53 2.59
CA PRO A 275 41.05 -33.64 1.67
C PRO A 275 40.12 -34.73 2.20
N SER A 276 39.33 -35.29 1.29
CA SER A 276 38.59 -36.52 1.48
C SER A 276 39.56 -37.64 1.90
N ASN A 277 39.87 -37.72 3.19
CA ASN A 277 40.46 -38.89 3.78
C ASN A 277 39.31 -39.82 4.15
N PHE A 278 39.16 -40.82 3.28
CA PHE A 278 38.60 -42.17 3.48
C PHE A 278 37.75 -42.41 4.73
#